data_AF-A0A4P7BUW9-F1
#
_entry.id   AF-A0A4P7BUW9-F1
#
_cell.length_a   1.000
_cell.length_b   1.000
_cell.length_c   1.000
_cell.angle_alpha   90.00
_cell.angle_beta   90.00
_cell.angle_gamma   90.00
#
_symmetry.space_group_name_H-M   'P 1'
#
loop_
_entity.id
_entity.type
_entity.pdbx_description
1 polymer ?
#
loop_
_entity_poly.entity_id
_entity_poly.type
_entity_poly.pdbx_seq_one_letter_code
_entity_poly.pdbx_strand_id
1 'polypeptide(L)' 'MKKIIVFLCLFLPLTALADYHGRVVGISDGDTLTLLTSVKEQIKVRLSGADTPEGDSRTLASSMGIV' A
#
# COMPACT_ATOMS: atom_id res chain seq x y z
N MET A 1 -15.05 14.01 -37.98
CA MET A 1 -15.34 12.67 -37.41
C MET A 1 -14.14 12.04 -36.71
N LYS A 2 -12.96 11.87 -37.34
CA LYS A 2 -11.80 11.19 -36.70
C LYS A 2 -11.23 11.91 -35.46
N LYS A 3 -11.27 13.24 -35.42
CA LYS A 3 -10.81 14.05 -34.26
C LYS A 3 -11.67 13.84 -33.00
N ILE A 4 -12.97 13.58 -33.18
CA ILE A 4 -13.91 13.34 -32.06
C ILE A 4 -13.61 11.98 -31.41
N ILE A 5 -13.26 10.97 -32.23
CA ILE A 5 -12.86 9.65 -31.73
C ILE A 5 -11.55 9.76 -30.92
N VAL A 6 -10.57 10.53 -31.40
CA VAL A 6 -9.31 10.78 -30.67
C VAL A 6 -9.57 11.50 -29.35
N PHE A 7 -10.46 12.50 -29.36
CA PHE A 7 -10.83 13.25 -28.15
C PHE A 7 -11.54 12.36 -27.12
N LEU A 8 -12.45 11.48 -27.56
CA LEU A 8 -13.17 10.55 -26.69
C LEU A 8 -12.23 9.49 -26.06
N CYS A 9 -11.27 8.97 -26.83
CA CYS A 9 -10.28 8.02 -26.31
C CYS A 9 -9.36 8.65 -25.25
N LEU A 10 -9.05 9.95 -25.38
CA LEU A 10 -8.17 10.65 -24.45
C LEU A 10 -8.80 10.88 -23.07
N PHE A 11 -10.13 10.96 -23.00
CA PHE A 11 -10.88 11.20 -21.75
C PHE A 11 -11.38 9.92 -21.06
N LEU A 12 -11.14 8.74 -21.64
CA LEU A 12 -11.61 7.48 -21.08
C LEU A 12 -10.94 7.02 -19.75
N PRO A 13 -9.68 7.36 -19.40
CA PRO A 13 -9.03 6.79 -18.21
C PRO A 13 -9.29 7.56 -16.90
N LEU A 14 -10.34 8.39 -16.79
CA LEU A 14 -10.53 9.25 -15.62
C LEU A 14 -11.03 8.53 -14.34
N THR A 15 -11.35 7.23 -14.42
CA THR A 15 -11.86 6.48 -13.27
C THR A 15 -10.78 5.56 -12.70
N ALA A 16 -10.18 5.95 -11.58
CA ALA A 16 -9.42 5.02 -10.75
C ALA A 16 -10.41 4.15 -9.96
N LEU A 17 -10.47 2.85 -10.27
CA LEU A 17 -11.16 1.87 -9.45
C LEU A 17 -10.31 1.62 -8.20
N ALA A 18 -10.84 1.93 -7.02
CA ALA A 18 -10.24 1.52 -5.75
C ALA A 18 -11.21 0.62 -5.00
N ASP A 19 -10.69 -0.45 -4.40
CA ASP A 19 -11.49 -1.42 -3.65
C ASP A 19 -12.03 -0.83 -2.33
N TYR A 20 -11.30 0.13 -1.74
CA TYR A 20 -11.68 0.79 -0.49
C TYR A 20 -11.49 2.30 -0.58
N HIS A 21 -12.54 3.03 -0.20
CA HIS A 21 -12.52 4.49 -0.04
C HIS A 21 -12.82 4.86 1.41
N GLY A 22 -11.97 5.69 2.01
CA GLY A 22 -12.14 6.10 3.40
C GLY A 22 -11.05 7.05 3.87
N ARG A 23 -11.21 7.53 5.11
CA ARG A 23 -10.22 8.36 5.79
C ARG A 23 -9.30 7.49 6.62
N VAL A 24 -7.99 7.63 6.48
CA VAL A 24 -7.04 6.97 7.39
C VAL A 24 -7.15 7.62 8.78
N VAL A 25 -7.43 6.80 9.78
CA VAL A 25 -7.61 7.24 11.18
C VAL A 25 -6.51 6.75 12.11
N GLY A 26 -5.71 5.78 11.67
CA GLY A 26 -4.57 5.29 12.45
C GLY A 26 -3.59 4.48 11.60
N ILE A 27 -2.35 4.39 12.07
CA ILE A 27 -1.29 3.56 11.51
C ILE A 27 -0.73 2.76 12.69
N SER A 28 -0.71 1.43 12.58
CA SER A 28 -0.38 0.55 13.71
C SER A 28 1.07 0.08 13.72
N ASP A 29 1.69 -0.25 12.59
CA ASP A 29 3.03 -0.89 12.57
C ASP A 29 3.91 -0.41 11.40
N GLY A 30 3.56 0.71 10.77
CA GLY A 30 4.26 1.26 9.59
C GLY A 30 3.83 0.62 8.26
N ASP A 31 3.39 -0.64 8.28
CA ASP A 31 2.83 -1.37 7.12
C ASP A 31 1.28 -1.53 7.20
N THR A 32 0.72 -1.31 8.39
CA THR A 32 -0.68 -1.55 8.71
C THR A 32 -1.38 -0.23 9.00
N LEU A 33 -2.44 0.07 8.23
CA LEU A 33 -3.24 1.28 8.36
C LEU A 33 -4.71 0.96 8.62
N THR A 34 -5.35 1.80 9.42
CA THR A 34 -6.77 1.71 9.75
C THR A 34 -7.52 2.79 8.96
N LEU A 35 -8.35 2.34 8.03
CA LEU A 35 -9.27 3.15 7.25
C LEU A 35 -10.63 3.23 7.93
N LEU A 36 -11.17 4.43 8.04
CA LEU A 36 -12.57 4.68 8.38
C LEU A 36 -13.35 4.93 7.10
N THR A 37 -14.25 4.03 6.75
CA THR A 37 -15.12 4.17 5.57
C THR A 37 -16.23 5.17 5.82
N SER A 38 -16.93 5.59 4.77
CA SER A 38 -18.09 6.49 4.88
C SER A 38 -19.23 5.93 5.73
N VAL A 39 -19.32 4.60 5.87
CA VAL A 39 -20.28 3.92 6.75
C VAL A 39 -19.78 3.78 8.20
N LYS A 40 -18.67 4.47 8.54
CA LYS A 40 -17.98 4.42 9.84
C LYS A 40 -17.47 3.03 10.22
N GLU A 41 -17.25 2.17 9.23
CA GLU A 41 -16.58 0.89 9.43
C GLU A 41 -15.07 1.12 9.48
N GLN A 42 -14.40 0.43 10.39
CA GLN A 42 -12.94 0.46 10.50
C GLN A 42 -12.36 -0.76 9.81
N ILE A 43 -11.63 -0.54 8.72
CA ILE A 43 -10.96 -1.57 7.95
C ILE A 43 -9.46 -1.47 8.21
N LYS A 44 -8.85 -2.56 8.69
CA LYS A 44 -7.39 -2.70 8.70
C LYS A 44 -6.93 -3.14 7.32
N VAL A 45 -6.08 -2.33 6.71
CA VAL A 45 -5.41 -2.65 5.45
C VAL A 45 -3.92 -2.83 5.76
N ARG A 46 -3.40 -4.00 5.41
CA ARG A 46 -1.96 -4.28 5.47
C ARG A 46 -1.40 -4.19 4.06
N LEU A 47 -0.30 -3.46 3.88
CA LEU A 47 0.35 -3.31 2.60
C LEU A 47 1.06 -4.63 2.23
N SER A 48 0.38 -5.47 1.43
CA SER A 48 0.95 -6.71 0.90
C SER A 48 2.06 -6.38 -0.11
N GLY A 49 3.32 -6.60 0.28
CA GLY A 49 4.51 -6.28 -0.52
C GLY A 49 5.59 -5.51 0.25
N ALA A 50 5.28 -4.97 1.43
CA ALA A 50 6.30 -4.53 2.38
C ALA A 50 6.82 -5.76 3.15
N ASP A 51 7.47 -6.68 2.44
CA ASP A 51 8.24 -7.75 3.07
C ASP A 51 9.55 -7.11 3.57
N THR A 52 9.43 -6.34 4.64
CA THR A 52 10.61 -5.97 5.43
C THR A 52 11.03 -7.27 6.11
N PRO A 53 12.26 -7.77 5.91
CA PRO A 53 12.72 -8.94 6.64
C PRO A 53 12.72 -8.60 8.13
N GLU A 54 11.71 -9.03 8.86
CA GLU A 54 11.68 -9.01 10.31
C GLU A 54 12.35 -10.27 10.87
N GLY A 55 13.55 -10.58 10.36
CA GLY A 55 14.34 -11.73 10.75
C GLY A 55 15.80 -11.34 10.99
N ASP A 56 16.16 -11.21 12.26
CA ASP A 56 17.53 -11.15 12.80
C ASP A 56 18.46 -10.01 12.36
N SER A 57 18.24 -8.84 12.97
CA SER A 57 19.35 -7.97 13.40
C SER A 57 20.18 -8.66 14.50
N ARG A 58 20.76 -9.84 14.25
CA ARG A 58 21.68 -10.55 15.16
C ARG A 58 22.50 -11.65 14.48
N THR A 59 22.85 -11.51 13.20
CA THR A 59 23.92 -12.32 12.62
C THR A 59 25.29 -11.77 13.05
N LEU A 60 25.67 -12.13 14.27
CA LEU A 60 26.98 -12.73 14.56
C LEU A 60 28.21 -12.01 13.97
N ALA A 61 28.47 -10.81 14.49
CA ALA A 61 29.82 -10.26 14.64
C ALA A 61 30.72 -11.09 15.60
N SER A 62 30.43 -12.38 15.80
CA SER A 62 31.06 -13.29 16.78
C SER A 62 31.48 -14.63 16.15
N SER A 63 31.69 -14.66 14.84
CA SER A 63 32.41 -15.76 14.17
C SER A 63 33.54 -15.21 13.29
N MET A 64 34.17 -14.12 13.75
CA MET A 64 35.57 -13.88 13.43
C MET A 64 36.41 -14.73 14.38
N GLY A 65 37.22 -15.60 13.79
CA GLY A 65 38.53 -16.01 14.28
C GLY A 65 38.65 -16.33 15.77
N ILE A 66 38.60 -17.62 16.07
CA ILE A 66 39.68 -18.18 16.90
C ILE A 66 40.96 -18.09 16.06
N VAL A 67 41.63 -16.94 16.15
CA VAL A 67 43.06 -16.77 16.49
C VAL A 67 43.11 -15.63 17.48
#